data_AF-A0A2Z5G4Q1-F1
#
_entry.id   AF-A0A2Z5G4Q1-F1
#
_cell.length_a   1.000
_cell.length_b   1.000
_cell.length_c   1.000
_cell.angle_alpha   90.00
_cell.angle_beta   90.00
_cell.angle_gamma   90.00
#
_symmetry.space_group_name_H-M   'P 1'
#
loop_
_entity.id
_entity.type
_entity.pdbx_description
1 polymer ?
#
loop_
_entity_poly.entity_id
_entity_poly.type
_entity_poly.pdbx_seq_one_letter_code
_entity_poly.pdbx_strand_id
1 'polypeptide(L)' 'MARKGISREDPIVQVFFPCDIGTRLLEEFAAARPEDYTFLEPKDFNDLRSSAFAGIPEWDAFADHVQQCIRCGEV' A
#
# COMPACT_ATOMS: atom_id res chain seq x y z
N MET A 1 8.03 10.23 -18.96
CA MET A 1 7.63 8.97 -18.31
C MET A 1 6.77 9.35 -17.12
N ALA A 2 5.47 9.13 -17.23
CA ALA A 2 4.48 9.63 -16.27
C ALA A 2 4.59 8.85 -14.98
N ARG A 3 5.09 9.51 -13.92
CA ARG A 3 4.95 9.02 -12.55
C ARG A 3 3.46 9.00 -12.27
N LYS A 4 2.83 7.83 -12.29
CA LYS A 4 1.48 7.67 -11.79
C LYS A 4 1.61 7.74 -10.27
N GLY A 5 1.68 8.97 -9.76
CA GLY A 5 1.60 9.20 -8.32
C GLY A 5 0.30 8.59 -7.86
N ILE A 6 0.37 7.80 -6.80
CA ILE A 6 -0.83 7.28 -6.14
C ILE A 6 -1.68 8.49 -5.79
N SER A 7 -2.79 8.66 -6.51
CA SER A 7 -3.74 9.71 -6.16
C SER A 7 -4.56 9.18 -4.98
N ARG A 8 -5.04 10.04 -4.08
CA ARG A 8 -6.04 9.67 -3.04
C ARG A 8 -7.31 9.03 -3.62
N GLU A 9 -7.47 9.10 -4.94
CA GLU A 9 -8.56 8.56 -5.74
C GLU A 9 -8.26 7.15 -6.28
N ASP A 10 -7.10 6.58 -5.96
CA ASP A 10 -6.80 5.20 -6.33
C ASP A 10 -7.82 4.28 -5.63
N PRO A 11 -8.53 3.43 -6.40
CA PRO A 11 -9.58 2.58 -5.84
C PRO A 11 -9.05 1.65 -4.75
N ILE A 12 -7.74 1.36 -4.79
CA ILE A 12 -7.03 0.54 -3.82
C ILE A 12 -6.89 1.27 -2.46
N VAL A 13 -6.53 2.57 -2.49
CA VAL A 13 -6.42 3.43 -1.30
C VAL A 13 -7.79 3.67 -0.68
N GLN A 14 -8.84 3.76 -1.50
CA GLN A 14 -10.22 3.94 -1.05
C GLN A 14 -10.83 2.70 -0.39
N VAL A 15 -10.31 1.49 -0.65
CA VAL A 15 -10.82 0.27 0.01
C VAL A 15 -10.15 0.06 1.36
N PHE A 16 -8.87 0.40 1.50
CA PHE A 16 -8.11 0.13 2.71
C PHE A 16 -8.07 1.32 3.70
N PHE A 17 -8.33 2.55 3.27
CA PHE A 17 -8.20 3.76 4.10
C PHE A 17 -6.90 3.81 4.93
N PRO A 18 -5.72 3.76 4.28
CA PRO A 18 -4.48 3.95 5.00
C PRO A 18 -4.42 5.38 5.55
N CYS A 19 -3.97 5.49 6.79
CA CYS A 19 -3.55 6.71 7.44
C CYS A 19 -2.42 7.42 6.67
N ASP A 20 -2.16 8.72 6.90
CA ASP A 20 -1.22 9.51 6.07
C ASP A 20 0.19 8.90 5.96
N ILE A 21 0.66 8.19 7.00
CA ILE A 21 1.92 7.46 6.99
C ILE A 21 1.83 6.22 6.09
N GLY A 22 0.75 5.45 6.20
CA GLY A 22 0.48 4.31 5.32
C GLY A 22 0.37 4.73 3.85
N THR A 23 -0.30 5.84 3.54
CA THR A 23 -0.36 6.39 2.18
C THR A 23 1.04 6.71 1.65
N ARG A 24 1.87 7.35 2.46
CA ARG A 24 3.24 7.71 2.07
C ARG A 24 4.11 6.48 1.80
N LEU A 25 4.01 5.44 2.62
CA LEU A 25 4.72 4.17 2.40
C LEU A 25 4.25 3.48 1.13
N LEU A 26 2.95 3.53 0.86
CA LEU A 26 2.39 3.04 -0.40
C LEU A 26 2.95 3.82 -1.59
N GLU A 27 3.04 5.15 -1.49
CA GLU A 27 3.62 6.02 -2.51
C GLU A 27 5.09 5.70 -2.78
N GLU A 28 5.88 5.44 -1.73
CA GLU A 28 7.27 5.01 -1.86
C GLU A 28 7.36 3.64 -2.56
N PHE A 29 6.48 2.70 -2.22
CA PHE A 29 6.38 1.41 -2.90
C PHE A 29 6.02 1.57 -4.39
N ALA A 30 5.01 2.38 -4.74
CA ALA A 30 4.64 2.62 -6.14
C ALA A 30 5.71 3.40 -6.92
N ALA A 31 6.45 4.29 -6.24
CA ALA A 31 7.56 5.01 -6.85
C ALA A 31 8.75 4.08 -7.15
N ALA A 32 9.04 3.15 -6.23
CA ALA A 32 10.07 2.15 -6.41
C ALA A 32 9.65 1.09 -7.46
N ARG A 33 8.37 0.69 -7.44
CA ARG A 33 7.84 -0.42 -8.23
C ARG A 33 6.44 -0.12 -8.79
N PRO A 34 6.35 0.72 -9.83
CA PRO A 34 5.06 1.10 -10.42
C PRO A 34 4.36 -0.06 -11.14
N GLU A 35 5.12 -1.04 -11.63
CA GLU A 35 4.58 -2.24 -12.28
C GLU A 35 3.90 -3.15 -11.26
N ASP A 36 4.58 -3.49 -10.15
CA ASP A 36 4.04 -4.27 -9.04
C ASP A 36 2.80 -3.59 -8.43
N TYR A 37 2.85 -2.26 -8.25
CA TYR A 37 1.71 -1.49 -7.77
C TYR A 37 0.49 -1.56 -8.69
N THR A 38 0.68 -1.68 -10.02
CA THR A 38 -0.44 -1.82 -10.96
C THR A 38 -1.15 -3.17 -10.83
N PHE A 39 -0.45 -4.20 -10.36
CA PHE A 39 -1.01 -5.53 -10.07
C PHE A 39 -1.58 -5.66 -8.66
N LEU A 40 -1.45 -4.62 -7.84
CA LEU A 40 -1.92 -4.62 -6.47
C LEU A 40 -3.45 -4.68 -6.44
N GLU A 41 -4.00 -5.70 -5.80
CA GLU A 41 -5.45 -5.86 -5.65
C GLU A 41 -5.88 -5.52 -4.22
N PRO A 42 -7.14 -5.09 -3.99
CA PRO A 42 -7.64 -4.82 -2.64
C PRO A 42 -7.52 -6.01 -1.68
N LYS A 43 -7.52 -7.25 -2.23
CA LYS A 43 -7.35 -8.49 -1.45
C LYS A 43 -5.95 -8.62 -0.84
N ASP A 44 -4.93 -8.03 -1.47
CA ASP A 44 -3.55 -8.04 -0.95
C ASP A 44 -3.41 -7.24 0.34
N PHE A 45 -4.30 -6.27 0.57
CA PHE A 45 -4.36 -5.50 1.82
C PHE A 45 -5.00 -6.27 2.97
N ASN A 46 -5.80 -7.29 2.66
CA ASN A 46 -6.39 -8.15 3.67
C ASN A 46 -5.35 -9.15 4.21
N ASP A 47 -4.37 -9.52 3.40
CA ASP A 47 -3.29 -10.41 3.79
C ASP A 47 -1.91 -9.86 3.38
N LEU A 48 -1.49 -8.81 4.06
CA LEU A 48 -0.25 -8.07 3.78
C LEU A 48 1.02 -8.95 3.90
N ARG A 49 0.98 -9.95 4.77
CA ARG A 49 2.08 -10.87 5.08
C ARG A 49 2.11 -12.09 4.16
N SER A 50 0.98 -12.50 3.58
CA SER A 50 0.92 -13.57 2.57
C SER A 50 0.84 -13.06 1.13
N SER A 51 0.81 -11.74 0.93
CA SER A 51 0.81 -11.14 -0.41
C SER A 51 2.10 -11.43 -1.17
N ALA A 52 2.03 -11.42 -2.51
CA ALA A 52 3.19 -11.61 -3.39
C ALA A 52 4.28 -10.54 -3.19
N PHE A 53 3.96 -9.46 -2.50
CA PHE A 53 4.86 -8.35 -2.17
C PHE A 53 5.56 -8.52 -0.81
N ALA A 54 5.25 -9.58 -0.05
CA ALA A 54 5.90 -9.89 1.22
C ALA A 54 7.42 -10.11 1.01
N GLY A 55 8.24 -9.47 1.86
CA GLY A 55 9.69 -9.46 1.72
C GLY A 55 10.26 -8.31 0.87
N ILE A 56 9.42 -7.47 0.25
CA ILE A 56 9.86 -6.18 -0.28
C ILE A 56 9.97 -5.20 0.90
N PRO A 57 11.13 -4.57 1.16
CA PRO A 57 11.32 -3.76 2.37
C PRO A 57 10.34 -2.57 2.47
N GLU A 58 9.98 -1.95 1.34
CA GLU A 58 8.98 -0.88 1.27
C GLU A 58 7.57 -1.38 1.63
N TRP A 59 7.21 -2.57 1.15
CA TRP A 59 5.93 -3.21 1.46
C TRP A 59 5.90 -3.73 2.91
N ASP A 60 6.98 -4.33 3.38
CA ASP A 60 7.11 -4.81 4.76
C ASP A 60 7.00 -3.65 5.74
N ALA A 61 7.58 -2.48 5.42
CA ALA A 61 7.40 -1.26 6.22
C ALA A 61 5.94 -0.78 6.24
N PHE A 62 5.24 -0.82 5.11
CA PHE A 62 3.81 -0.55 5.05
C PHE A 62 3.00 -1.56 5.87
N ALA A 63 3.26 -2.86 5.70
CA ALA A 63 2.57 -3.94 6.38
C ALA A 63 2.79 -3.92 7.90
N ASP A 64 4.01 -3.59 8.33
CA ASP A 64 4.37 -3.42 9.73
C ASP A 64 3.66 -2.19 10.32
N HIS A 65 3.64 -1.07 9.58
CA HIS A 65 2.90 0.12 9.99
C HIS A 65 1.41 -0.16 10.12
N VAL A 66 0.78 -0.81 9.14
CA VAL A 66 -0.63 -1.18 9.18
C VAL A 66 -0.94 -2.07 10.39
N GLN A 67 -0.12 -3.08 10.66
CA GLN A 67 -0.33 -3.97 11.81
C GLN A 67 -0.21 -3.24 13.15
N GLN A 68 0.63 -2.20 13.24
CA GLN A 68 0.81 -1.42 14.46
C GLN A 68 -0.15 -0.23 14.56
N CYS A 69 -0.71 0.24 13.45
CA CYS A 69 -1.50 1.46 13.38
C CYS A 69 -2.99 1.15 13.34
N ILE A 70 -3.68 1.41 14.46
CA ILE A 70 -5.13 1.22 14.61
C ILE A 70 -5.93 2.08 13.61
N ARG A 71 -5.36 3.22 13.15
CA ARG A 71 -6.01 4.14 12.20
C ARG A 71 -5.96 3.67 10.74
N CYS A 72 -5.08 2.73 10.43
CA CYS A 72 -4.91 2.24 9.08
C CYS A 72 -5.86 1.02 8.92
N GLY A 73 -6.84 1.09 8.01
CA GLY A 73 -7.89 0.06 7.89
C GLY A 73 -9.14 0.31 8.73
N GLU A 74 -9.25 1.46 9.41
CA GLU A 74 -10.47 1.86 10.13
C GLU A 74 -11.49 2.40 9.10
N VAL A 75 -12.58 1.64 8.91
CA VAL A 75 -13.72 1.96 8.03
C VAL A 75 -14.64 3.03 8.60
#